data_AF-A0A327NLB3-F1
#
_entry.id   AF-A0A327NLB3-F1
#
_cell.length_a   1.000
_cell.length_b   1.000
_cell.length_c   1.000
_cell.angle_alpha   90.00
_cell.angle_beta   90.00
_cell.angle_gamma   90.00
#
_symmetry.space_group_name_H-M   'P 1'
#
loop_
_entity.id
_entity.type
_entity.pdbx_description
1 polymer ?
#
loop_
_entity_poly.entity_id
_entity_poly.type
_entity_poly.pdbx_seq_one_letter_code
_entity_poly.pdbx_strand_id
1 'polypeptide(L)'
;MNGILKPISAEAVTGFKRIGIHEFFGIAANLEMIQQIRVRVLDEAGTPIVQRIADDENLNPLQKQNALQRYQDQIITKQTEGAFVDRTGKVVPADAEGAIPQRMFIQGITLGALKAMGVPITDETSVASLLYSLIGNEIGNIDARGDL
;
A
#
# COMPACT_ATOMS: atom_id res chain seq x y z
N MET A 1 15.42 -6.93 2.88
CA MET A 1 14.04 -7.43 2.68
C MET A 1 13.77 -7.44 1.19
N ASN A 2 13.39 -8.58 0.62
CA ASN A 2 13.05 -8.69 -0.79
C ASN A 2 11.53 -8.46 -0.92
N GLY A 3 11.11 -7.45 -1.67
CA GLY A 3 9.69 -7.14 -1.87
C GLY A 3 9.46 -5.68 -2.26
N ILE A 4 8.23 -5.36 -2.69
CA ILE A 4 7.82 -3.98 -2.96
C ILE A 4 7.51 -3.34 -1.61
N LEU A 5 8.35 -2.38 -1.23
CA LEU A 5 8.32 -1.68 0.04
C LEU A 5 8.12 -0.20 -0.25
N LYS A 6 7.19 0.45 0.46
CA LYS A 6 7.00 1.89 0.36
C LYS A 6 6.92 2.52 1.74
N PRO A 7 7.71 3.56 2.04
CA PRO A 7 7.44 4.42 3.17
C PRO A 7 6.03 5.00 3.05
N ILE A 8 5.27 4.93 4.13
CA ILE A 8 3.92 5.49 4.23
C ILE A 8 3.89 6.50 5.39
N SER A 9 2.80 7.25 5.50
CA SER A 9 2.61 8.26 6.54
C SER A 9 2.93 7.71 7.93
N ALA A 10 3.57 8.53 8.78
CA ALA A 10 3.93 8.10 10.13
C ALA A 10 2.69 7.77 10.97
N GLU A 11 2.86 6.95 12.02
CA GLU A 11 1.78 6.71 12.97
C GLU A 11 1.38 8.04 13.64
N ALA A 12 0.08 8.39 13.56
CA ALA A 12 -0.41 9.70 13.93
C ALA A 12 -0.13 10.10 15.40
N VAL A 13 -0.11 9.12 16.32
CA VAL A 13 0.03 9.39 17.76
C VAL A 13 1.49 9.39 18.22
N THR A 14 2.29 8.44 17.75
CA THR A 14 3.66 8.22 18.23
C THR A 14 4.70 8.91 17.36
N GLY A 15 4.36 9.22 16.11
CA GLY A 15 5.30 9.67 15.09
C GLY A 15 6.21 8.56 14.55
N PHE A 16 5.99 7.30 14.93
CA PHE A 16 6.80 6.19 14.43
C PHE A 16 6.67 6.03 12.92
N LYS A 17 7.78 5.63 12.30
CA LYS A 17 7.83 5.39 10.86
C LYS A 17 6.95 4.19 10.54
N ARG A 18 6.27 4.21 9.40
CA ARG A 18 5.50 3.07 8.90
C ARG A 18 5.94 2.73 7.49
N ILE A 19 5.89 1.44 7.16
CA ILE A 19 6.11 0.95 5.81
C ILE A 19 4.91 0.10 5.37
N GLY A 20 4.50 0.30 4.12
CA GLY A 20 3.60 -0.59 3.41
C GLY A 20 4.42 -1.61 2.65
N ILE A 21 4.19 -2.88 2.95
CA ILE A 21 4.84 -4.03 2.31
C ILE A 21 3.81 -4.72 1.44
N HIS A 22 4.11 -4.88 0.16
CA HIS A 22 3.27 -5.69 -0.71
C HIS A 22 3.27 -7.15 -0.26
N GLU A 23 2.09 -7.73 -0.02
CA GLU A 23 1.93 -9.15 0.33
C GLU A 23 1.38 -9.96 -0.85
N PHE A 24 0.35 -9.44 -1.52
CA PHE A 24 -0.35 -10.18 -2.57
C PHE A 24 -0.98 -9.24 -3.59
N PHE A 25 -0.90 -9.61 -4.87
CA PHE A 25 -1.68 -9.02 -5.95
C PHE A 25 -2.31 -10.15 -6.76
N GLY A 26 -3.61 -10.05 -7.03
CA GLY A 26 -4.33 -11.03 -7.83
C GLY A 26 -5.36 -10.37 -8.72
N ILE A 27 -5.62 -11.00 -9.88
CA ILE A 27 -6.71 -10.64 -10.77
C ILE A 27 -7.72 -11.78 -10.70
N ALA A 28 -8.92 -11.50 -10.23
CA ALA A 28 -9.99 -12.48 -10.11
C ALA A 28 -10.63 -12.78 -11.49
N ALA A 29 -11.48 -13.81 -11.56
CA ALA A 29 -12.14 -14.23 -12.81
C ALA A 29 -13.03 -13.13 -13.44
N ASN A 30 -13.56 -12.22 -12.63
CA ASN A 30 -14.32 -11.03 -13.07
C ASN A 30 -13.41 -9.84 -13.42
N LEU A 31 -12.09 -10.06 -13.49
CA LEU A 31 -11.05 -9.06 -13.74
C LEU A 31 -10.93 -7.98 -12.66
N GLU A 32 -11.56 -8.17 -11.49
CA GLU A 32 -11.29 -7.33 -10.33
C GLU A 32 -9.89 -7.61 -9.80
N MET A 33 -9.19 -6.54 -9.45
CA MET A 33 -7.85 -6.58 -8.91
C MET A 33 -7.94 -6.53 -7.40
N ILE A 34 -7.18 -7.40 -6.74
CA ILE A 34 -7.09 -7.49 -5.28
C ILE A 34 -5.63 -7.24 -4.90
N GLN A 35 -5.40 -6.30 -3.99
CA GLN A 35 -4.10 -6.00 -3.44
C GLN A 35 -4.14 -6.14 -1.92
N GLN A 36 -3.19 -6.88 -1.36
CA GLN A 36 -2.95 -6.96 0.07
C GLN A 36 -1.64 -6.26 0.43
N ILE A 37 -1.71 -5.44 1.47
CA ILE A 37 -0.61 -4.61 1.96
C ILE A 37 -0.48 -4.89 3.44
N ARG A 38 0.72 -5.32 3.85
CA ARG A 38 1.09 -5.39 5.26
C ARG A 38 1.65 -4.05 5.70
N VAL A 39 0.99 -3.41 6.64
CA VAL A 39 1.49 -2.21 7.31
C VAL A 39 2.32 -2.64 8.52
N ARG A 40 3.56 -2.17 8.57
CA ARG A 40 4.49 -2.43 9.66
C ARG A 40 5.02 -1.14 10.25
N VAL A 41 5.01 -1.06 11.58
CA VAL A 41 5.56 0.08 12.33
C VAL A 41 7.03 -0.18 12.63
N LEU A 42 7.86 0.81 12.34
CA LEU A 42 9.29 0.82 12.54
C LEU A 42 9.68 1.89 13.54
N ASP A 43 10.75 1.64 14.28
CA ASP A 43 11.38 2.65 15.10
C ASP A 43 12.24 3.63 14.28
N GLU A 44 12.91 4.55 14.96
CA GLU A 44 13.77 5.55 14.32
C GLU A 44 14.92 4.93 13.51
N ALA A 45 15.45 3.79 13.99
CA ALA A 45 16.53 3.03 13.36
C ALA A 45 16.05 2.13 12.21
N GLY A 46 14.74 2.05 11.95
CA GLY A 46 14.14 1.22 10.90
C GLY A 46 13.91 -0.24 11.31
N THR A 47 13.98 -0.54 12.60
CA THR A 47 13.72 -1.87 13.17
C THR A 47 12.22 -2.03 13.48
N PRO A 48 11.59 -3.18 13.20
CA PRO A 48 10.20 -3.42 13.58
C PRO A 48 9.97 -3.23 15.09
N ILE A 49 8.98 -2.42 15.46
CA ILE A 49 8.67 -2.13 16.87
C ILE A 49 8.31 -3.42 17.62
N VAL A 50 7.64 -4.38 16.96
CA VAL A 50 7.32 -5.69 17.53
C VAL A 50 8.56 -6.46 17.98
N GLN A 51 9.67 -6.36 17.25
CA GLN A 51 10.92 -7.02 17.62
C GLN A 51 11.54 -6.35 18.85
N ARG A 52 11.57 -5.01 18.88
CA ARG A 52 12.03 -4.28 20.07
C ARG A 52 11.23 -4.61 21.32
N ILE A 53 9.91 -4.72 21.20
CA ILE A 53 9.04 -5.11 22.33
C ILE A 53 9.34 -6.53 22.78
N ALA A 54 9.55 -7.46 21.84
CA ALA A 54 9.89 -8.84 22.17
C ALA A 54 11.23 -8.94 22.91
N ASP A 55 12.21 -8.14 22.50
CA ASP A 55 13.57 -8.16 23.04
C ASP A 55 13.75 -7.28 24.31
N ASP A 56 12.76 -6.46 24.68
CA ASP A 56 12.85 -5.60 25.87
C ASP A 56 12.70 -6.41 27.17
N GLU A 57 13.79 -6.47 27.94
CA GLU A 57 13.85 -7.15 29.25
C GLU A 57 13.17 -6.35 30.38
N ASN A 58 12.91 -5.06 30.18
CA ASN A 58 12.30 -4.19 31.19
C ASN A 58 10.77 -4.25 31.18
N LEU A 59 10.17 -4.81 30.13
CA LEU A 59 8.73 -5.00 30.04
C LEU A 59 8.32 -6.28 30.76
N ASN A 60 7.38 -6.16 31.68
CA ASN A 60 6.74 -7.34 32.25
C ASN A 60 5.89 -8.08 31.19
N PRO A 61 5.52 -9.35 31.42
CA PRO A 61 4.79 -10.14 30.41
C PRO A 61 3.48 -9.51 29.94
N LEU A 62 2.74 -8.86 30.84
CA LEU A 62 1.46 -8.21 30.51
C LEU A 62 1.66 -6.96 29.65
N GLN A 63 2.65 -6.13 29.99
CA GLN A 63 3.02 -4.96 29.20
C GLN A 63 3.49 -5.36 27.80
N LYS A 64 4.31 -6.42 27.71
CA LYS A 64 4.80 -6.97 26.44
C LYS A 64 3.65 -7.45 25.56
N GLN A 65 2.69 -8.20 26.12
CA GLN A 65 1.51 -8.66 25.40
C GLN A 65 0.65 -7.50 24.87
N ASN A 66 0.36 -6.51 25.72
CA ASN A 66 -0.45 -5.35 25.32
C ASN A 66 0.24 -4.53 24.22
N ALA A 67 1.55 -4.33 24.32
CA ALA A 67 2.32 -3.61 23.33
C ALA A 67 2.39 -4.37 22.00
N LEU A 68 2.62 -5.69 22.02
CA LEU A 68 2.62 -6.52 20.81
C LEU A 68 1.27 -6.49 20.10
N GLN A 69 0.16 -6.56 20.85
CA GLN A 69 -1.18 -6.48 20.26
C GLN A 69 -1.44 -5.12 19.59
N ARG A 70 -0.93 -4.02 20.17
CA ARG A 70 -1.06 -2.68 19.60
C ARG A 70 -0.27 -2.52 18.30
N TYR A 71 0.97 -3.02 18.26
CA TYR A 71 1.88 -2.81 17.14
C TYR A 71 1.96 -4.00 16.18
N GLN A 72 1.05 -4.97 16.32
CA GLN A 72 0.96 -6.08 15.38
C GLN A 72 0.81 -5.55 13.95
N ASP A 73 1.49 -6.22 13.02
CA ASP A 73 1.35 -5.88 11.61
C ASP A 73 -0.12 -6.00 11.19
N GLN A 74 -0.60 -5.03 10.43
CA GLN A 74 -1.97 -5.03 9.91
C GLN A 74 -1.94 -5.43 8.44
N ILE A 75 -2.81 -6.35 8.04
CA ILE A 75 -3.00 -6.69 6.63
C ILE A 75 -4.24 -5.97 6.14
N ILE A 76 -4.05 -5.06 5.19
CA ILE A 76 -5.10 -4.28 4.57
C ILE A 76 -5.33 -4.86 3.18
N THR A 77 -6.58 -5.22 2.89
CA THR A 77 -7.00 -5.71 1.56
C THR A 77 -7.78 -4.61 0.87
N LYS A 78 -7.38 -4.25 -0.34
CA LYS A 78 -8.08 -3.33 -1.23
C LYS A 78 -8.42 -4.05 -2.52
N GLN A 79 -9.58 -3.73 -3.08
CA GLN A 79 -10.05 -4.32 -4.32
C GLN A 79 -10.73 -3.25 -5.17
N THR A 80 -10.76 -3.48 -6.48
CA THR A 80 -11.38 -2.54 -7.43
C THR A 80 -12.91 -2.65 -7.47
N GLU A 81 -13.47 -3.72 -6.92
CA GLU A 81 -14.91 -3.94 -6.89
C GLU A 81 -15.59 -2.86 -6.04
N GLY A 82 -16.55 -2.15 -6.63
CA GLY A 82 -17.25 -1.05 -5.98
C GLY A 82 -16.42 0.23 -5.82
N ALA A 83 -15.17 0.26 -6.29
CA ALA A 83 -14.31 1.44 -6.25
C ALA A 83 -14.44 2.27 -7.53
N PHE A 84 -14.49 3.59 -7.37
CA PHE A 84 -14.58 4.55 -8.47
C PHE A 84 -13.46 5.57 -8.38
N VAL A 85 -12.98 6.03 -9.53
CA VAL A 85 -11.94 7.05 -9.66
C VAL A 85 -12.35 8.10 -10.68
N ASP A 86 -11.73 9.27 -10.65
CA ASP A 86 -11.80 10.24 -11.74
C ASP A 86 -10.80 9.91 -12.86
N ARG A 87 -10.74 10.74 -13.89
CA ARG A 87 -9.81 10.57 -15.03
C ARG A 87 -8.33 10.68 -14.66
N THR A 88 -8.02 11.22 -13.48
CA THR A 88 -6.65 11.32 -12.96
C THR A 88 -6.26 10.09 -12.14
N GLY A 89 -7.22 9.19 -11.87
CA GLY A 89 -7.03 8.01 -11.03
C GLY A 89 -7.27 8.28 -9.54
N LYS A 90 -7.75 9.47 -9.17
CA LYS A 90 -8.11 9.79 -7.79
C LYS A 90 -9.42 9.12 -7.44
N VAL A 91 -9.48 8.43 -6.30
CA VAL A 91 -10.71 7.79 -5.81
C VAL A 91 -11.79 8.85 -5.55
N VAL A 92 -12.99 8.59 -6.06
CA VAL A 92 -14.17 9.47 -5.93
C VAL A 92 -15.41 8.64 -5.58
N PRO A 93 -16.44 9.26 -4.98
CA PRO A 93 -17.76 8.64 -4.85
C PRO A 93 -18.32 8.15 -6.19
N ALA A 94 -19.14 7.10 -6.17
CA ALA A 94 -19.73 6.52 -7.37
C ALA A 94 -20.66 7.50 -8.13
N ASP A 95 -21.23 8.47 -7.43
CA ASP A 95 -22.13 9.51 -7.95
C ASP A 95 -21.40 10.80 -8.35
N ALA A 96 -20.09 10.88 -8.18
CA ALA A 96 -19.32 12.04 -8.60
C ALA A 96 -19.32 12.19 -10.13
N GLU A 97 -19.40 13.43 -10.62
CA GLU A 97 -19.35 13.71 -12.06
C GLU A 97 -18.02 13.21 -12.64
N GLY A 98 -18.09 12.38 -13.68
CA GLY A 98 -16.91 11.79 -14.31
C GLY A 98 -16.30 10.60 -13.56
N ALA A 99 -16.99 10.06 -12.55
CA ALA A 99 -16.61 8.81 -11.90
C ALA A 99 -16.59 7.65 -12.91
N ILE A 100 -15.49 6.91 -12.90
CA ILE A 100 -15.30 5.70 -13.70
C ILE A 100 -14.92 4.53 -12.76
N PRO A 101 -15.41 3.31 -13.01
CA PRO A 101 -15.00 2.15 -12.22
C PRO A 101 -13.48 2.01 -12.22
N GLN A 102 -12.87 1.83 -11.04
CA GLN A 102 -11.41 1.76 -10.89
C GLN A 102 -10.81 0.64 -11.74
N ARG A 103 -11.52 -0.49 -11.86
CA ARG A 103 -11.15 -1.58 -12.78
C ARG A 103 -10.96 -1.09 -14.21
N MET A 104 -11.92 -0.33 -14.74
CA MET A 104 -11.86 0.19 -16.11
C MET A 104 -10.74 1.21 -16.28
N PHE A 105 -10.53 2.08 -15.28
CA PHE A 105 -9.42 3.01 -15.28
C PHE A 105 -8.09 2.28 -15.41
N ILE A 106 -7.82 1.29 -14.53
CA ILE A 106 -6.56 0.55 -14.53
C ILE A 106 -6.36 -0.25 -15.82
N GLN A 107 -7.41 -0.89 -16.34
CA GLN A 107 -7.36 -1.61 -17.61
C GLN A 107 -7.13 -0.70 -18.82
N GLY A 108 -7.48 0.59 -18.72
CA GLY A 108 -7.26 1.60 -19.74
C GLY A 108 -5.89 2.29 -19.67
N ILE A 109 -5.05 1.99 -18.66
CA ILE A 109 -3.73 2.61 -18.52
C ILE A 109 -2.83 2.16 -19.68
N THR A 110 -2.41 3.13 -20.49
CA THR A 110 -1.46 2.90 -21.58
C THR A 110 -0.02 3.18 -21.12
N LEU A 111 0.97 2.70 -21.87
CA LEU A 111 2.39 3.04 -21.63
C LEU A 111 2.62 4.57 -21.65
N GLY A 112 1.90 5.30 -22.50
CA GLY A 112 1.95 6.76 -22.53
C GLY A 112 1.43 7.40 -21.24
N ALA A 113 0.35 6.86 -20.67
CA ALA A 113 -0.18 7.30 -19.38
C ALA A 113 0.82 7.03 -18.24
N LEU A 114 1.46 5.86 -18.22
CA LEU A 114 2.50 5.55 -17.22
C LEU A 114 3.70 6.50 -17.31
N LYS A 115 4.16 6.83 -18.53
CA LYS A 115 5.20 7.85 -18.74
C LYS A 115 4.77 9.21 -18.22
N ALA A 116 3.53 9.62 -18.47
CA ALA A 116 2.97 10.88 -17.97
C ALA A 116 2.84 10.90 -16.43
N MET A 117 2.64 9.74 -15.80
CA MET A 117 2.66 9.56 -14.34
C MET A 117 4.09 9.55 -13.76
N GLY A 118 5.13 9.77 -14.58
CA GLY A 118 6.51 9.84 -14.14
C GLY A 118 7.19 8.48 -13.97
N VAL A 119 6.59 7.38 -14.48
CA VAL A 119 7.26 6.09 -14.51
C VAL A 119 8.35 6.13 -15.59
N PRO A 120 9.63 5.91 -15.26
CA PRO A 120 10.71 5.90 -16.24
C PRO A 120 10.60 4.64 -17.10
N ILE A 121 10.09 4.81 -18.33
CA ILE A 121 9.88 3.70 -19.27
C ILE A 121 10.78 3.90 -20.48
N THR A 122 11.73 2.99 -20.63
CA THR A 122 12.60 2.81 -21.80
C THR A 122 12.29 1.46 -22.47
N ASP A 123 12.97 1.18 -23.58
CA ASP A 123 12.78 -0.09 -24.31
C ASP A 123 13.31 -1.31 -23.52
N GLU A 124 14.15 -1.07 -22.51
CA GLU A 124 14.65 -2.08 -21.57
C GLU A 124 13.73 -2.30 -20.36
N THR A 125 12.64 -1.53 -20.24
CA THR A 125 11.74 -1.64 -19.09
C THR A 125 10.88 -2.90 -19.19
N SER A 126 11.09 -3.84 -18.29
CA SER A 126 10.31 -5.09 -18.26
C SER A 126 8.86 -4.86 -17.82
N VAL A 127 7.96 -5.71 -18.30
CA VAL A 127 6.55 -5.74 -17.85
C VAL A 127 6.45 -5.91 -16.33
N ALA A 128 7.31 -6.74 -15.73
CA ALA A 128 7.35 -6.94 -14.29
C ALA A 128 7.70 -5.64 -13.54
N SER A 129 8.68 -4.89 -14.03
CA SER A 129 9.07 -3.59 -13.45
C SER A 129 7.92 -2.58 -13.49
N LEU A 130 7.14 -2.55 -14.57
CA LEU A 130 5.94 -1.71 -14.68
C LEU A 130 4.90 -2.12 -13.64
N LEU A 131 4.61 -3.41 -13.53
CA LEU A 131 3.65 -3.93 -12.56
C LEU A 131 4.08 -3.62 -11.12
N TYR A 132 5.35 -3.80 -10.78
CA TYR A 132 5.86 -3.50 -9.45
C TYR A 132 5.79 -2.00 -9.12
N SER A 133 6.05 -1.15 -10.11
CA SER A 133 5.91 0.30 -9.97
C SER A 133 4.45 0.69 -9.73
N LEU A 134 3.51 0.08 -10.46
CA LEU A 134 2.07 0.29 -10.27
C LEU A 134 1.60 -0.13 -8.88
N ILE A 135 1.98 -1.33 -8.42
CA ILE A 135 1.66 -1.83 -7.08
C ILE A 135 2.20 -0.88 -6.01
N GLY A 136 3.47 -0.45 -6.13
CA GLY A 136 4.08 0.50 -5.22
C GLY A 136 3.41 1.87 -5.25
N ASN A 137 3.02 2.36 -6.43
CA ASN A 137 2.28 3.62 -6.54
C ASN A 137 0.92 3.54 -5.87
N GLU A 138 0.20 2.44 -6.04
CA GLU A 138 -1.10 2.27 -5.37
C GLU A 138 -0.97 2.21 -3.85
N ILE A 139 0.08 1.59 -3.29
CA ILE A 139 0.34 1.68 -1.83
C ILE A 139 0.42 3.15 -1.37
N GLY A 140 1.14 3.99 -2.12
CA GLY A 140 1.25 5.42 -1.83
C GLY A 140 -0.07 6.18 -1.99
N ASN A 141 -0.88 5.80 -3.00
CA ASN A 141 -2.20 6.40 -3.19
C ASN A 141 -3.16 6.02 -2.06
N ILE A 142 -3.13 4.78 -1.58
CA ILE A 142 -3.94 4.32 -0.44
C ILE A 142 -3.50 5.07 0.83
N ASP A 143 -2.21 5.20 1.07
CA ASP A 143 -1.67 5.96 2.20
C ASP A 143 -2.13 7.43 2.18
N ALA A 144 -2.02 8.09 1.02
CA ALA A 144 -2.41 9.50 0.87
C ALA A 144 -3.91 9.74 1.12
N ARG A 145 -4.75 8.69 1.10
CA ARG A 145 -6.17 8.74 1.46
C ARG A 145 -6.43 8.53 2.95
N GLY A 146 -5.41 8.17 3.74
CA GLY A 146 -5.58 7.77 5.14
C GLY A 146 -6.17 6.37 5.30
N ASP A 147 -6.07 5.53 4.25
CA ASP A 147 -6.59 4.17 4.22
C ASP A 147 -5.57 3.12 4.73
N LEU A 148 -4.37 3.54 5.18
CA LEU A 148 -3.29 2.70 5.73
C LEU A 148 -2.89 3.06 7.17
#